data_AF-A0A7C8VDW7-F1
#
_entry.id   AF-A0A7C8VDW7-F1
#
_cell.length_a   1.000
_cell.length_b   1.000
_cell.length_c   1.000
_cell.angle_alpha   90.00
_cell.angle_beta   90.00
_cell.angle_gamma   90.00
#
_symmetry.space_group_name_H-M   'P 1'
#
loop_
_entity.id
_entity.type
_entity.pdbx_description
1 polymer ?
#
loop_
_entity_poly.entity_id
_entity_poly.type
_entity_poly.pdbx_seq_one_letter_code
_entity_poly.pdbx_strand_id
1 'polypeptide(L)'
;MVKAIPEVKTPILIFADDDVLWPRTFLPWILAPFENPKIGGVGTSQRLKRTENRTFWTILGAFYLERRNFEFSATTHMDGGVSCLSGRTVAYRTKILQDKAFMDGFTNELWREQFRLNTDDDNFLTRWIVNHGWDSYEQCHDECELRTTLSDDSKFLKQCLRWARSNWRSNYTSMFKEKHIWHRQPWCSYALHMATFNPPALISDFGLLYLLYKATEHDEILRTSCITAQLIWLLCTKVVKLLPHFWRYPSDIRYLPISILFGYFHGFIKYYALFTLNETAWGSREGVDDDEDQEEEPFAYNRIDGFDVENGNLDEKFQPSVL
;
A
#
# COMPACT_ATOMS: atom_id res chain seq x y z
N MET A 1 16.18 1.96 6.93
CA MET A 1 15.72 0.56 6.94
C MET A 1 16.87 -0.44 6.77
N VAL A 2 17.58 -0.38 5.64
CA VAL A 2 18.69 -1.27 5.24
C VAL A 2 19.77 -1.47 6.32
N LYS A 3 20.19 -0.41 7.01
CA LYS A 3 21.19 -0.49 8.09
C LYS A 3 20.71 -1.28 9.33
N ALA A 4 19.41 -1.31 9.61
CA ALA A 4 18.87 -1.90 10.84
C ALA A 4 18.50 -3.38 10.69
N ILE A 5 18.15 -3.84 9.47
CA ILE A 5 17.74 -5.23 9.21
C ILE A 5 18.80 -6.26 9.65
N PRO A 6 20.11 -6.08 9.38
CA PRO A 6 21.14 -7.03 9.79
C PRO A 6 21.25 -7.19 11.32
N GLU A 7 20.89 -6.16 12.08
CA GLU A 7 21.00 -6.14 13.55
C GLU A 7 19.88 -6.92 14.25
N VAL A 8 18.82 -7.29 13.54
CA VAL A 8 17.66 -7.98 14.13
C VAL A 8 17.99 -9.45 14.40
N LYS A 9 17.87 -9.85 15.66
CA LYS A 9 18.17 -11.22 16.13
C LYS A 9 16.94 -12.11 16.30
N THR A 10 15.74 -11.54 16.22
CA THR A 10 14.48 -12.27 16.37
C THR A 10 14.04 -12.93 15.06
N PRO A 11 13.28 -14.04 15.08
CA PRO A 11 12.81 -14.71 13.85
C PRO A 11 11.85 -13.87 13.01
N ILE A 12 11.13 -12.94 13.65
CA ILE A 12 10.21 -12.01 13.02
C ILE A 12 10.71 -10.58 13.28
N LEU A 13 10.66 -9.77 12.24
CA LEU A 13 10.96 -8.34 12.24
C LEU A 13 9.66 -7.58 11.98
N ILE A 14 9.40 -6.50 12.73
CA ILE A 14 8.23 -5.65 12.55
C ILE A 14 8.69 -4.23 12.23
N PHE A 15 8.27 -3.69 11.08
CA PHE A 15 8.37 -2.27 10.77
C PHE A 15 7.17 -1.53 11.32
N ALA A 16 7.40 -0.31 11.80
CA ALA A 16 6.36 0.58 12.32
C ALA A 16 6.73 2.03 12.00
N ASP A 17 5.76 2.80 11.47
CA ASP A 17 5.88 4.26 11.38
C ASP A 17 5.82 4.88 12.78
N ASP A 18 6.33 6.10 12.93
CA ASP A 18 6.36 6.84 14.19
C ASP A 18 4.99 7.34 14.66
N ASP A 19 3.99 7.34 13.77
CA ASP A 19 2.64 7.85 14.02
C ASP A 19 1.58 6.75 14.27
N VAL A 20 2.00 5.48 14.37
CA VAL A 20 1.08 4.36 14.60
C VAL A 20 0.85 4.09 16.09
N LEU A 21 -0.37 3.71 16.41
CA LEU A 21 -0.80 3.32 17.75
C LEU A 21 -1.30 1.88 17.69
N TRP A 22 -0.58 1.01 18.38
CA TRP A 22 -0.95 -0.39 18.53
C TRP A 22 -1.87 -0.61 19.73
N PRO A 23 -2.92 -1.45 19.62
CA PRO A 23 -3.61 -1.97 20.79
C PRO A 23 -2.66 -2.82 21.65
N ARG A 24 -2.97 -2.97 22.95
CA ARG A 24 -2.14 -3.77 23.87
C ARG A 24 -2.02 -5.24 23.45
N THR A 25 -2.99 -5.73 22.71
CA THR A 25 -3.13 -7.08 22.20
C THR A 25 -2.46 -7.28 20.83
N PHE A 26 -1.90 -6.24 20.23
CA PHE A 26 -1.41 -6.26 18.85
C PHE A 26 -0.43 -7.39 18.53
N LEU A 27 0.61 -7.56 19.36
CA LEU A 27 1.72 -8.47 19.06
C LEU A 27 1.29 -9.94 18.94
N PRO A 28 0.54 -10.54 19.89
CA PRO A 28 0.01 -11.89 19.71
C PRO A 28 -0.77 -12.09 18.39
N TRP A 29 -1.56 -11.10 17.98
CA TRP A 29 -2.42 -11.22 16.81
C TRP A 29 -1.70 -11.04 15.48
N ILE A 30 -0.77 -10.09 15.35
CA ILE A 30 0.03 -9.94 14.12
C ILE A 30 1.00 -11.13 13.93
N LEU A 31 1.42 -11.77 15.03
CA LEU A 31 2.32 -12.92 14.97
C LEU A 31 1.60 -14.23 14.60
N ALA A 32 0.30 -14.35 14.87
CA ALA A 32 -0.46 -15.58 14.69
C ALA A 32 -0.35 -16.20 13.26
N PRO A 33 -0.43 -15.43 12.15
CA PRO A 33 -0.32 -16.02 10.82
C PRO A 33 1.02 -16.70 10.53
N PHE A 34 2.10 -16.34 11.25
CA PHE A 34 3.42 -16.96 11.07
C PHE A 34 3.52 -18.40 11.60
N GLU A 35 2.48 -18.93 12.26
CA GLU A 35 2.36 -20.37 12.52
C GLU A 35 2.41 -21.18 11.22
N ASN A 36 1.89 -20.61 10.11
CA ASN A 36 2.08 -21.19 8.80
C ASN A 36 3.50 -20.86 8.26
N PRO A 37 4.36 -21.86 8.02
CA PRO A 37 5.73 -21.64 7.58
C PRO A 37 5.84 -20.95 6.20
N LYS A 38 4.78 -20.93 5.38
CA LYS A 38 4.76 -20.26 4.07
C LYS A 38 4.49 -18.76 4.14
N ILE A 39 3.90 -18.26 5.23
CA ILE A 39 3.65 -16.83 5.40
C ILE A 39 4.99 -16.11 5.60
N GLY A 40 5.35 -15.25 4.67
CA GLY A 40 6.57 -14.45 4.69
C GLY A 40 6.36 -13.02 5.22
N GLY A 41 5.16 -12.45 5.00
CA GLY A 41 4.81 -11.09 5.43
C GLY A 41 3.37 -10.97 5.90
N VAL A 42 3.15 -10.20 6.97
CA VAL A 42 1.83 -10.01 7.59
C VAL A 42 1.57 -8.52 7.81
N GLY A 43 0.49 -8.04 7.20
CA GLY A 43 -0.07 -6.70 7.40
C GLY A 43 -1.27 -6.74 8.34
N THR A 44 -1.85 -5.58 8.62
CA THR A 44 -3.01 -5.47 9.52
C THR A 44 -3.98 -4.40 9.04
N SER A 45 -5.27 -4.60 9.33
CA SER A 45 -6.27 -3.56 9.12
C SER A 45 -5.91 -2.26 9.83
N GLN A 46 -6.25 -1.14 9.20
CA GLN A 46 -5.82 0.18 9.63
C GLN A 46 -7.01 1.11 9.79
N ARG A 47 -6.99 1.95 10.82
CA ARG A 47 -8.00 3.00 10.98
C ARG A 47 -7.36 4.34 11.28
N LEU A 48 -8.05 5.40 10.87
CA LEU A 48 -7.62 6.73 11.24
C LEU A 48 -7.88 6.97 12.74
N LYS A 49 -6.89 7.50 13.45
CA LYS A 49 -7.06 8.02 14.80
C LYS A 49 -8.10 9.13 14.76
N ARG A 50 -9.16 9.01 15.56
CA ARG A 50 -10.19 10.06 15.62
C ARG A 50 -9.67 11.27 16.38
N THR A 51 -9.89 12.44 15.79
CA THR A 51 -9.70 13.75 16.41
C THR A 51 -11.06 14.40 16.69
N GLU A 52 -11.10 15.34 17.63
CA GLU A 52 -12.31 16.12 17.95
C GLU A 52 -12.67 17.06 16.77
N ASN A 53 -11.66 17.72 16.19
CA ASN A 53 -11.81 18.57 15.01
C ASN A 53 -11.72 17.75 13.72
N ARG A 54 -12.87 17.35 13.18
CA ARG A 54 -12.97 16.55 11.95
C ARG A 54 -13.10 17.47 10.74
N THR A 55 -12.02 17.60 9.97
CA THR A 55 -12.09 18.20 8.62
C THR A 55 -12.62 17.16 7.63
N PHE A 56 -13.16 17.61 6.49
CA PHE A 56 -13.57 16.65 5.46
C PHE A 56 -12.37 15.83 4.93
N TRP A 57 -11.14 16.37 4.98
CA TRP A 57 -9.92 15.65 4.64
C TRP A 57 -9.70 14.43 5.54
N THR A 58 -9.84 14.59 6.86
CA THR A 58 -9.74 13.46 7.79
C THR A 58 -10.78 12.39 7.50
N ILE A 59 -12.01 12.78 7.12
CA ILE A 59 -13.06 11.82 6.76
C ILE A 59 -12.75 11.11 5.45
N LEU A 60 -12.24 11.81 4.43
CA LEU A 60 -11.81 11.21 3.18
C LEU A 60 -10.65 10.21 3.39
N GLY A 61 -9.70 10.56 4.27
CA GLY A 61 -8.63 9.65 4.68
C GLY A 61 -9.14 8.41 5.41
N ALA A 62 -10.11 8.57 6.32
CA ALA A 62 -10.74 7.43 6.99
C ALA A 62 -11.47 6.51 6.00
N PHE A 63 -12.23 7.08 5.06
CA PHE A 63 -12.91 6.32 4.00
C PHE A 63 -11.92 5.62 3.05
N TYR A 64 -10.76 6.22 2.79
CA TYR A 64 -9.70 5.59 2.01
C TYR A 64 -9.18 4.31 2.70
N LEU A 65 -8.85 4.40 4.00
CA LEU A 65 -8.41 3.24 4.78
C LEU A 65 -9.50 2.17 4.88
N GLU A 66 -10.76 2.58 5.05
CA GLU A 66 -11.89 1.64 5.13
C GLU A 66 -12.05 0.83 3.84
N ARG A 67 -11.97 1.49 2.68
CA ARG A 67 -12.03 0.81 1.37
C ARG A 67 -10.87 -0.18 1.21
N ARG A 68 -9.66 0.22 1.62
CA ARG A 68 -8.48 -0.66 1.60
C ARG A 68 -8.70 -1.89 2.48
N ASN A 69 -9.16 -1.72 3.72
CA ASN A 69 -9.45 -2.84 4.62
C ASN A 69 -10.48 -3.79 4.00
N PHE A 70 -11.55 -3.26 3.41
CA PHE A 70 -12.56 -4.07 2.72
C PHE A 70 -11.96 -4.89 1.57
N GLU A 71 -11.18 -4.24 0.71
CA GLU A 71 -10.60 -4.90 -0.46
C GLU A 71 -9.56 -5.96 -0.06
N PHE A 72 -8.67 -5.64 0.87
CA PHE A 72 -7.59 -6.54 1.29
C PHE A 72 -8.10 -7.70 2.15
N SER A 73 -9.06 -7.46 3.04
CA SER A 73 -9.71 -8.55 3.76
C SER A 73 -10.36 -9.54 2.79
N ALA A 74 -11.00 -9.07 1.72
CA ALA A 74 -11.57 -9.96 0.72
C ALA A 74 -10.48 -10.75 -0.03
N THR A 75 -9.48 -10.09 -0.61
CA THR A 75 -8.48 -10.79 -1.43
C THR A 75 -7.58 -11.71 -0.61
N THR A 76 -7.16 -11.29 0.59
CA THR A 76 -6.31 -12.14 1.44
C THR A 76 -7.02 -13.43 1.85
N HIS A 77 -8.34 -13.40 2.11
CA HIS A 77 -9.10 -14.60 2.44
C HIS A 77 -9.41 -15.47 1.21
N MET A 78 -9.50 -14.88 0.01
CA MET A 78 -9.80 -15.62 -1.22
C MET A 78 -8.57 -16.37 -1.77
N ASP A 79 -7.41 -15.71 -1.82
CA ASP A 79 -6.19 -16.30 -2.41
C ASP A 79 -4.88 -15.84 -1.76
N GLY A 80 -4.94 -15.23 -0.57
CA GLY A 80 -3.77 -14.72 0.13
C GLY A 80 -3.16 -13.46 -0.50
N GLY A 81 -3.80 -12.87 -1.52
CA GLY A 81 -3.24 -11.73 -2.23
C GLY A 81 -3.56 -10.38 -1.61
N VAL A 82 -2.57 -9.49 -1.68
CA VAL A 82 -2.70 -8.04 -1.43
C VAL A 82 -1.82 -7.32 -2.43
N SER A 83 -2.21 -6.12 -2.85
CA SER A 83 -1.40 -5.35 -3.80
C SER A 83 -0.17 -4.70 -3.15
N CYS A 84 -0.22 -4.48 -1.82
CA CYS A 84 0.83 -3.82 -1.04
C CYS A 84 0.55 -4.02 0.45
N LEU A 85 1.42 -4.68 1.21
CA LEU A 85 1.41 -4.65 2.67
C LEU A 85 1.82 -3.26 3.14
N SER A 86 1.05 -2.62 4.02
CA SER A 86 1.30 -1.21 4.35
C SER A 86 2.57 -1.01 5.18
N GLY A 87 3.40 -0.04 4.81
CA GLY A 87 4.57 0.36 5.59
C GLY A 87 4.29 0.86 7.02
N ARG A 88 3.06 1.32 7.32
CA ARG A 88 2.66 1.83 8.65
C ARG A 88 2.93 0.82 9.76
N THR A 89 2.53 -0.43 9.55
CA THR A 89 3.00 -1.54 10.36
C THR A 89 2.91 -2.81 9.54
N VAL A 90 4.02 -3.54 9.48
CA VAL A 90 4.09 -4.82 8.77
C VAL A 90 5.15 -5.69 9.41
N ALA A 91 4.84 -6.97 9.56
CA ALA A 91 5.75 -7.98 10.08
C ALA A 91 6.27 -8.85 8.93
N TYR A 92 7.54 -9.26 9.00
CA TYR A 92 8.17 -10.17 8.05
C TYR A 92 8.99 -11.23 8.77
N ARG A 93 9.18 -12.39 8.14
CA ARG A 93 10.22 -13.31 8.57
C ARG A 93 11.58 -12.66 8.36
N THR A 94 12.36 -12.50 9.43
CA THR A 94 13.65 -11.79 9.41
C THR A 94 14.60 -12.37 8.35
N LYS A 95 14.63 -13.70 8.20
CA LYS A 95 15.47 -14.39 7.21
C LYS A 95 15.21 -14.00 5.75
N ILE A 96 14.02 -13.50 5.43
CA ILE A 96 13.71 -13.03 4.07
C ILE A 96 14.41 -11.71 3.80
N LEU A 97 14.40 -10.82 4.79
CA LEU A 97 14.95 -9.47 4.67
C LEU A 97 16.46 -9.43 4.90
N GLN A 98 17.01 -10.36 5.68
CA GLN A 98 18.46 -10.51 5.85
C GLN A 98 19.14 -11.23 4.68
N ASP A 99 18.37 -11.73 3.70
CA ASP A 99 18.93 -12.34 2.52
C ASP A 99 19.70 -11.31 1.68
N LYS A 100 20.90 -11.67 1.22
CA LYS A 100 21.77 -10.74 0.47
C LYS A 100 21.13 -10.32 -0.85
N ALA A 101 20.42 -11.22 -1.54
CA ALA A 101 19.76 -10.88 -2.79
C ALA A 101 18.56 -9.95 -2.55
N PHE A 102 17.85 -10.11 -1.42
CA PHE A 102 16.84 -9.14 -1.02
C PHE A 102 17.45 -7.75 -0.83
N MET A 103 18.53 -7.65 -0.05
CA MET A 103 19.15 -6.36 0.27
C MET A 103 19.65 -5.65 -0.99
N ASP A 104 20.30 -6.38 -1.89
CA ASP A 104 20.78 -5.85 -3.17
C ASP A 104 19.61 -5.42 -4.08
N GLY A 105 18.57 -6.25 -4.19
CA GLY A 105 17.39 -5.91 -4.98
C GLY A 105 16.64 -4.69 -4.45
N PHE A 106 16.52 -4.57 -3.12
CA PHE A 106 15.83 -3.47 -2.46
C PHE A 106 16.56 -2.14 -2.65
N THR A 107 17.89 -2.11 -2.54
CA THR A 107 18.68 -0.87 -2.66
C THR A 107 18.86 -0.38 -4.08
N ASN A 108 18.68 -1.26 -5.06
CA ASN A 108 18.96 -1.00 -6.48
C ASN A 108 17.70 -1.04 -7.35
N GLU A 109 16.50 -0.93 -6.77
CA GLU A 109 15.29 -0.94 -7.57
C GLU A 109 15.15 0.31 -8.45
N LEU A 110 14.97 0.09 -9.76
CA LEU A 110 14.77 1.12 -10.76
C LEU A 110 13.40 1.01 -11.44
N TRP A 111 12.68 2.12 -11.50
CA TRP A 111 11.58 2.31 -12.43
C TRP A 111 12.10 2.66 -13.82
N ARG A 112 11.63 1.91 -14.83
CA ARG A 112 12.07 2.05 -16.24
C ARG A 112 13.59 2.03 -16.42
N GLU A 113 14.32 1.34 -15.54
CA GLU A 113 15.79 1.24 -15.58
C GLU A 113 16.50 2.61 -15.47
N GLN A 114 15.78 3.66 -15.04
CA GLN A 114 16.27 5.03 -15.05
C GLN A 114 16.06 5.75 -13.72
N PHE A 115 14.93 5.50 -13.04
CA PHE A 115 14.55 6.26 -11.86
C PHE A 115 14.62 5.38 -10.62
N ARG A 116 15.49 5.73 -9.66
CA ARG A 116 15.56 5.05 -8.36
C ARG A 116 14.26 5.20 -7.60
N LEU A 117 13.74 4.10 -7.06
CA LEU A 117 12.47 4.08 -6.36
C LEU A 117 12.65 4.26 -4.85
N ASN A 118 12.58 5.52 -4.40
CA ASN A 118 12.71 5.85 -2.98
C ASN A 118 11.37 5.75 -2.22
N THR A 119 10.22 5.90 -2.91
CA THR A 119 8.88 6.03 -2.29
C THR A 119 8.07 4.75 -2.18
N ASP A 120 8.59 3.62 -2.64
CA ASP A 120 7.84 2.40 -2.94
C ASP A 120 8.33 1.16 -2.15
N ASP A 121 9.02 1.35 -1.02
CA ASP A 121 9.57 0.27 -0.18
C ASP A 121 8.56 -0.84 0.12
N ASP A 122 7.33 -0.44 0.50
CA ASP A 122 6.24 -1.33 0.87
C ASP A 122 5.75 -2.20 -0.30
N ASN A 123 5.74 -1.61 -1.49
CA ASN A 123 5.40 -2.28 -2.74
C ASN A 123 6.50 -3.25 -3.20
N PHE A 124 7.78 -2.86 -3.09
CA PHE A 124 8.89 -3.78 -3.37
C PHE A 124 8.85 -4.99 -2.44
N LEU A 125 8.76 -4.76 -1.13
CA LEU A 125 8.68 -5.82 -0.13
C LEU A 125 7.55 -6.80 -0.45
N THR A 126 6.37 -6.27 -0.78
CA THR A 126 5.21 -7.11 -1.12
C THR A 126 5.44 -7.94 -2.38
N ARG A 127 5.97 -7.34 -3.45
CA ARG A 127 6.31 -8.07 -4.68
C ARG A 127 7.37 -9.12 -4.44
N TRP A 128 8.40 -8.80 -3.67
CA TRP A 128 9.48 -9.73 -3.32
C TRP A 128 8.95 -11.00 -2.67
N ILE A 129 8.04 -10.87 -1.70
CA ILE A 129 7.37 -12.00 -1.03
C ILE A 129 6.72 -12.92 -2.07
N VAL A 130 5.90 -12.38 -2.95
CA VAL A 130 5.17 -13.16 -3.96
C VAL A 130 6.11 -13.83 -4.97
N ASN A 131 7.12 -13.09 -5.43
CA ASN A 131 8.07 -13.57 -6.46
C ASN A 131 8.96 -14.70 -5.94
N HIS A 132 9.31 -14.67 -4.66
CA HIS A 132 10.15 -15.68 -4.01
C HIS A 132 9.34 -16.81 -3.37
N GLY A 133 8.07 -16.95 -3.74
CA GLY A 133 7.24 -18.09 -3.38
C GLY A 133 6.68 -18.05 -1.96
N TRP A 134 6.84 -16.94 -1.25
CA TRP A 134 6.22 -16.71 0.05
C TRP A 134 4.78 -16.23 -0.11
N ASP A 135 3.98 -16.52 0.91
CA ASP A 135 2.60 -16.05 1.02
C ASP A 135 2.56 -14.80 1.90
N SER A 136 1.62 -13.89 1.60
CA SER A 136 1.31 -12.75 2.46
C SER A 136 -0.05 -12.94 3.12
N TYR A 137 -0.28 -12.23 4.23
CA TYR A 137 -1.57 -12.24 4.90
C TYR A 137 -1.89 -10.86 5.48
N GLU A 138 -3.13 -10.40 5.30
CA GLU A 138 -3.63 -9.20 5.98
C GLU A 138 -4.45 -9.63 7.20
N GLN A 139 -3.91 -9.46 8.40
CA GLN A 139 -4.62 -9.81 9.63
C GLN A 139 -5.69 -8.74 9.91
N CYS A 140 -6.93 -9.04 9.51
CA CYS A 140 -8.09 -8.17 9.71
C CYS A 140 -8.86 -8.55 10.99
N HIS A 141 -8.32 -8.21 12.15
CA HIS A 141 -8.97 -8.43 13.44
C HIS A 141 -8.91 -7.16 14.31
N ASP A 142 -9.95 -6.87 15.08
CA ASP A 142 -10.01 -5.63 15.88
C ASP A 142 -8.87 -5.54 16.92
N GLU A 143 -8.37 -6.68 17.41
CA GLU A 143 -7.25 -6.76 18.38
C GLU A 143 -5.85 -6.55 17.76
N CYS A 144 -5.72 -6.55 16.43
CA CYS A 144 -4.50 -6.14 15.73
C CYS A 144 -4.72 -4.91 14.85
N GLU A 145 -5.82 -4.20 15.05
CA GLU A 145 -6.10 -3.03 14.24
C GLU A 145 -5.28 -1.83 14.71
N LEU A 146 -4.38 -1.37 13.85
CA LEU A 146 -3.58 -0.18 14.13
C LEU A 146 -4.41 1.09 13.91
N ARG A 147 -4.06 2.12 14.68
CA ARG A 147 -4.53 3.50 14.44
C ARG A 147 -3.39 4.36 13.95
N THR A 148 -3.61 5.18 12.93
CA THR A 148 -2.60 6.05 12.30
C THR A 148 -3.16 7.45 12.08
N THR A 149 -2.32 8.40 11.68
CA THR A 149 -2.74 9.73 11.27
C THR A 149 -2.60 9.91 9.76
N LEU A 150 -3.37 10.85 9.21
CA LEU A 150 -3.29 11.27 7.82
C LEU A 150 -3.38 12.80 7.78
N SER A 151 -2.93 13.40 6.69
CA SER A 151 -3.03 14.84 6.51
C SER A 151 -4.49 15.29 6.61
N ASP A 152 -4.74 16.29 7.44
CA ASP A 152 -6.06 16.88 7.70
C ASP A 152 -6.33 18.13 6.84
N ASP A 153 -5.43 18.40 5.89
CA ASP A 153 -5.41 19.54 4.97
C ASP A 153 -5.27 19.09 3.50
N SER A 154 -5.03 20.06 2.60
CA SER A 154 -4.87 19.80 1.16
C SER A 154 -3.63 18.95 0.82
N LYS A 155 -2.68 18.74 1.75
CA LYS A 155 -1.55 17.81 1.54
C LYS A 155 -2.02 16.38 1.38
N PHE A 156 -3.24 16.05 1.83
CA PHE A 156 -3.88 14.77 1.55
C PHE A 156 -3.92 14.47 0.03
N LEU A 157 -4.08 15.48 -0.82
CA LEU A 157 -4.03 15.29 -2.28
C LEU A 157 -2.65 14.85 -2.77
N LYS A 158 -1.58 15.39 -2.18
CA LYS A 158 -0.20 14.96 -2.48
C LYS A 158 0.02 13.52 -2.03
N GLN A 159 -0.55 13.12 -0.87
CA GLN A 159 -0.52 11.73 -0.41
C GLN A 159 -1.23 10.79 -1.38
N CYS A 160 -2.46 11.13 -1.81
CA CYS A 160 -3.20 10.35 -2.81
C CYS A 160 -2.43 10.21 -4.12
N LEU A 161 -1.81 11.30 -4.60
CA LEU A 161 -1.02 11.28 -5.82
C LEU A 161 0.20 10.37 -5.71
N ARG A 162 0.95 10.45 -4.60
CA ARG A 162 2.08 9.56 -4.33
C ARG A 162 1.64 8.10 -4.34
N TRP A 163 0.62 7.74 -3.56
CA TRP A 163 0.09 6.38 -3.53
C TRP A 163 -0.42 5.90 -4.89
N ALA A 164 -1.01 6.78 -5.69
CA ALA A 164 -1.44 6.44 -7.04
C ALA A 164 -0.24 6.11 -7.95
N ARG A 165 0.86 6.88 -7.88
CA ARG A 165 2.09 6.60 -8.63
C ARG A 165 2.71 5.27 -8.22
N SER A 166 2.87 5.03 -6.92
CA SER A 166 3.37 3.76 -6.37
C SER A 166 2.53 2.58 -6.85
N ASN A 167 1.20 2.71 -6.78
CA ASN A 167 0.27 1.69 -7.24
C ASN A 167 0.43 1.41 -8.75
N TRP A 168 0.53 2.44 -9.59
CA TRP A 168 0.77 2.26 -11.02
C TRP A 168 2.06 1.50 -11.32
N ARG A 169 3.18 1.93 -10.72
CA ARG A 169 4.48 1.30 -10.94
C ARG A 169 4.50 -0.14 -10.46
N SER A 170 4.11 -0.35 -9.21
CA SER A 170 4.09 -1.67 -8.58
C SER A 170 3.16 -2.63 -9.32
N ASN A 171 1.91 -2.25 -9.56
CA ASN A 171 0.94 -3.12 -10.23
C ASN A 171 1.36 -3.44 -11.67
N TYR A 172 1.90 -2.48 -12.40
CA TYR A 172 2.46 -2.72 -13.74
C TYR A 172 3.59 -3.76 -13.67
N THR A 173 4.54 -3.60 -12.76
CA THR A 173 5.66 -4.52 -12.60
C THR A 173 5.18 -5.92 -12.22
N SER A 174 4.27 -6.05 -11.25
CA SER A 174 3.68 -7.34 -10.86
C SER A 174 2.97 -8.05 -12.02
N MET A 175 2.17 -7.33 -12.80
CA MET A 175 1.36 -7.93 -13.88
C MET A 175 2.17 -8.26 -15.14
N PHE A 176 3.11 -7.41 -15.54
CA PHE A 176 3.74 -7.50 -16.86
C PHE A 176 5.21 -7.89 -16.83
N LYS A 177 5.95 -7.57 -15.78
CA LYS A 177 7.36 -7.96 -15.65
C LYS A 177 7.49 -9.27 -14.89
N GLU A 178 6.98 -9.31 -13.66
CA GLU A 178 7.18 -10.41 -12.72
C GLU A 178 6.18 -11.56 -12.92
N LYS A 179 4.91 -11.26 -13.19
CA LYS A 179 3.83 -12.19 -13.62
C LYS A 179 3.44 -13.28 -12.61
N HIS A 180 4.11 -13.42 -11.47
CA HIS A 180 3.83 -14.45 -10.47
C HIS A 180 2.40 -14.35 -9.89
N ILE A 181 1.85 -13.14 -9.80
CA ILE A 181 0.50 -12.89 -9.27
C ILE A 181 -0.60 -13.61 -10.05
N TRP A 182 -0.43 -13.86 -11.36
CA TRP A 182 -1.47 -14.47 -12.19
C TRP A 182 -1.78 -15.91 -11.81
N HIS A 183 -0.78 -16.64 -11.31
CA HIS A 183 -0.92 -18.04 -10.94
C HIS A 183 -1.05 -18.22 -9.42
N ARG A 184 -0.43 -17.35 -8.62
CA ARG A 184 -0.49 -17.44 -7.15
C ARG A 184 -1.72 -16.77 -6.56
N GLN A 185 -2.15 -15.64 -7.13
CA GLN A 185 -3.16 -14.75 -6.55
C GLN A 185 -4.11 -14.23 -7.66
N PRO A 186 -4.84 -15.13 -8.36
CA PRO A 186 -5.64 -14.75 -9.52
C PRO A 186 -6.82 -13.82 -9.18
N TRP A 187 -7.42 -13.96 -7.99
CA TRP A 187 -8.47 -13.06 -7.53
C TRP A 187 -7.86 -11.70 -7.23
N CYS A 188 -6.82 -11.63 -6.40
CA CYS A 188 -6.11 -10.36 -6.15
C CYS A 188 -5.70 -9.65 -7.45
N SER A 189 -5.17 -10.41 -8.41
CA SER A 189 -4.82 -9.91 -9.76
C SER A 189 -6.01 -9.23 -10.43
N TYR A 190 -7.17 -9.87 -10.43
CA TYR A 190 -8.40 -9.30 -11.00
C TYR A 190 -8.95 -8.11 -10.18
N ALA A 191 -9.07 -8.24 -8.85
CA ALA A 191 -9.66 -7.23 -7.96
C ALA A 191 -8.85 -5.94 -7.87
N LEU A 192 -7.54 -6.08 -7.68
CA LEU A 192 -6.68 -5.01 -7.18
C LEU A 192 -5.68 -4.56 -8.24
N HIS A 193 -5.04 -5.49 -8.93
CA HIS A 193 -4.01 -5.16 -9.90
C HIS A 193 -4.62 -4.65 -11.22
N MET A 194 -5.56 -5.39 -11.82
CA MET A 194 -6.22 -4.96 -13.06
C MET A 194 -7.06 -3.69 -12.88
N ALA A 195 -7.62 -3.48 -11.68
CA ALA A 195 -8.41 -2.29 -11.35
C ALA A 195 -7.62 -0.97 -11.49
N THR A 196 -6.29 -1.01 -11.52
CA THR A 196 -5.44 0.15 -11.83
C THR A 196 -5.72 0.70 -13.24
N PHE A 197 -6.03 -0.17 -14.22
CA PHE A 197 -6.29 0.22 -15.61
C PHE A 197 -7.74 0.55 -15.91
N ASN A 198 -8.63 0.41 -14.92
CA ASN A 198 -10.03 0.75 -15.13
C ASN A 198 -10.17 2.23 -15.51
N PRO A 199 -11.05 2.57 -16.48
CA PRO A 199 -11.34 3.95 -16.82
C PRO A 199 -11.73 4.76 -15.57
N PRO A 200 -11.52 6.08 -15.57
CA PRO A 200 -12.02 6.92 -14.49
C PRO A 200 -13.49 6.61 -14.28
N ALA A 201 -13.90 6.39 -13.03
CA ALA A 201 -15.27 5.98 -12.71
C ALA A 201 -16.31 6.93 -13.30
N LEU A 202 -15.95 8.20 -13.51
CA LEU A 202 -16.78 9.18 -14.21
C LEU A 202 -17.09 8.71 -15.64
N ILE A 203 -16.09 8.32 -16.42
CA ILE A 203 -16.28 7.86 -17.80
C ILE A 203 -17.11 6.57 -17.83
N SER A 204 -16.79 5.60 -16.96
CA SER A 204 -17.53 4.33 -16.92
C SER A 204 -18.99 4.51 -16.50
N ASP A 205 -19.25 5.26 -15.43
CA ASP A 205 -20.57 5.33 -14.82
C ASP A 205 -21.53 6.12 -15.73
N PHE A 206 -21.09 7.27 -16.26
CA PHE A 206 -21.88 8.04 -17.23
C PHE A 206 -21.97 7.35 -18.58
N GLY A 207 -20.92 6.64 -19.02
CA GLY A 207 -20.96 5.83 -20.23
C GLY A 207 -21.99 4.71 -20.15
N LEU A 208 -22.03 3.97 -19.04
CA LEU A 208 -23.04 2.93 -18.80
C LEU A 208 -24.46 3.51 -18.76
N LEU A 209 -24.66 4.66 -18.11
CA LEU A 209 -25.97 5.34 -18.12
C LEU A 209 -26.39 5.77 -19.52
N TYR A 210 -25.46 6.31 -20.32
CA TYR A 210 -25.73 6.71 -21.70
C TYR A 210 -26.06 5.52 -22.59
N LEU A 211 -25.29 4.43 -22.49
CA LEU A 211 -25.54 3.20 -23.25
C LEU A 211 -26.90 2.59 -22.87
N LEU A 212 -27.24 2.60 -21.58
CA LEU A 212 -28.53 2.12 -21.10
C LEU A 212 -29.69 2.99 -21.61
N TYR A 213 -29.52 4.31 -21.60
CA TYR A 213 -30.50 5.25 -22.19
C TYR A 213 -30.72 4.94 -23.68
N LYS A 214 -29.65 4.72 -24.44
CA LYS A 214 -29.73 4.39 -25.86
C LYS A 214 -30.34 3.03 -26.14
N ALA A 215 -30.01 2.03 -25.33
CA ALA A 215 -30.60 0.69 -25.45
C ALA A 215 -32.12 0.68 -25.17
N THR A 216 -32.63 1.66 -24.43
CA THR A 216 -34.04 1.76 -24.02
C THR A 216 -34.77 2.95 -24.67
N GLU A 217 -34.23 3.52 -25.74
CA GLU A 217 -34.74 4.76 -26.35
C GLU A 217 -36.20 4.64 -26.85
N HIS A 218 -36.61 3.43 -27.25
CA HIS A 218 -37.94 3.16 -27.82
C HIS A 218 -39.05 2.81 -26.81
N ASP A 219 -38.71 2.60 -25.53
CA ASP A 219 -39.67 2.25 -24.48
C ASP A 219 -39.43 3.10 -23.23
N GLU A 220 -40.31 4.07 -22.98
CA GLU A 220 -40.19 5.02 -21.88
C GLU A 220 -40.32 4.37 -20.49
N ILE A 221 -41.20 3.37 -20.36
CA ILE A 221 -41.44 2.69 -19.08
C ILE A 221 -40.23 1.82 -18.73
N LEU A 222 -39.72 1.07 -19.71
CA LEU A 222 -38.52 0.27 -19.56
C LEU A 222 -37.31 1.16 -19.25
N ARG A 223 -37.14 2.26 -20.00
CA ARG A 223 -36.05 3.23 -19.80
C ARG A 223 -36.02 3.77 -18.39
N THR A 224 -37.16 4.22 -17.90
CA THR A 224 -37.26 4.79 -16.55
C THR A 224 -36.88 3.75 -15.51
N SER A 225 -37.43 2.53 -15.62
CA SER A 225 -37.15 1.43 -14.69
C SER A 225 -35.66 1.05 -14.68
N CYS A 226 -35.06 0.89 -15.86
CA CYS A 226 -33.65 0.53 -16.03
C CYS A 226 -32.71 1.63 -15.51
N ILE A 227 -32.96 2.89 -15.85
CA ILE A 227 -32.14 4.01 -15.37
C ILE A 227 -32.24 4.15 -13.85
N THR A 228 -33.44 4.05 -13.27
CA THR A 228 -33.61 4.08 -11.82
C THR A 228 -32.88 2.92 -11.14
N ALA A 229 -33.00 1.70 -11.67
CA ALA A 229 -32.27 0.54 -11.15
C ALA A 229 -30.75 0.74 -11.24
N GLN A 230 -30.25 1.28 -12.35
CA GLN A 230 -28.82 1.56 -12.52
C GLN A 230 -28.33 2.66 -11.58
N LEU A 231 -29.10 3.72 -11.32
CA LEU A 231 -28.76 4.76 -10.36
C LEU A 231 -28.70 4.21 -8.93
N ILE A 232 -29.66 3.36 -8.55
CA ILE A 232 -29.65 2.66 -7.26
C ILE A 232 -28.41 1.77 -7.16
N TRP A 233 -28.11 0.99 -8.21
CA TRP A 233 -26.93 0.13 -8.25
C TRP A 233 -25.63 0.93 -8.13
N LEU A 234 -25.49 2.04 -8.85
CA LEU A 234 -24.35 2.94 -8.74
C LEU A 234 -24.22 3.46 -7.30
N LEU A 235 -25.31 3.92 -6.67
CA LEU A 235 -25.25 4.36 -5.27
C LEU A 235 -24.81 3.22 -4.33
N CYS A 236 -25.36 2.02 -4.49
CA CYS A 236 -24.99 0.84 -3.70
C CYS A 236 -23.48 0.53 -3.82
N THR A 237 -22.93 0.51 -5.03
CA THR A 237 -21.50 0.21 -5.25
C THR A 237 -20.57 1.26 -4.65
N LYS A 238 -20.98 2.54 -4.56
CA LYS A 238 -20.18 3.59 -3.92
C LYS A 238 -20.21 3.53 -2.39
N VAL A 239 -21.25 2.93 -1.81
CA VAL A 239 -21.50 2.88 -0.36
C VAL A 239 -21.04 1.57 0.29
N VAL A 240 -21.15 0.44 -0.41
CA VAL A 240 -20.97 -0.90 0.19
C VAL A 240 -19.65 -1.06 0.96
N LYS A 241 -18.55 -0.55 0.41
CA LYS A 241 -17.21 -0.63 1.02
C LYS A 241 -17.05 0.26 2.26
N LEU A 242 -17.98 1.19 2.50
CA LEU A 242 -17.99 2.11 3.63
C LEU A 242 -19.00 1.71 4.73
N LEU A 243 -19.80 0.66 4.50
CA LEU A 243 -20.79 0.20 5.47
C LEU A 243 -20.20 -0.08 6.85
N PRO A 244 -19.03 -0.76 6.99
CA PRO A 244 -18.50 -1.02 8.33
C PRO A 244 -18.04 0.26 9.05
N HIS A 245 -17.65 1.31 8.31
CA HIS A 245 -17.40 2.64 8.89
C HIS A 245 -18.70 3.28 9.39
N PHE A 246 -19.77 3.28 8.58
CA PHE A 246 -21.04 3.89 8.97
C PHE A 246 -21.74 3.13 10.11
N TRP A 247 -21.52 1.83 10.22
CA TRP A 247 -21.99 1.04 11.36
C TRP A 247 -21.37 1.55 12.67
N ARG A 248 -20.07 1.87 12.65
CA ARG A 248 -19.35 2.40 13.81
C ARG A 248 -19.60 3.90 14.03
N TYR A 249 -19.80 4.65 12.96
CA TYR A 249 -19.97 6.10 12.96
C TYR A 249 -21.13 6.56 12.08
N PRO A 250 -22.39 6.34 12.51
CA PRO A 250 -23.56 6.67 11.68
C PRO A 250 -23.63 8.15 11.28
N SER A 251 -23.16 9.06 12.14
CA SER A 251 -23.14 10.51 11.87
C SER A 251 -22.29 10.90 10.66
N ASP A 252 -21.30 10.08 10.30
CA ASP A 252 -20.37 10.40 9.21
C ASP A 252 -21.03 10.20 7.82
N ILE A 253 -22.25 9.63 7.75
CA ILE A 253 -23.02 9.48 6.50
C ILE A 253 -23.27 10.82 5.80
N ARG A 254 -23.29 11.93 6.55
CA ARG A 254 -23.40 13.29 5.99
C ARG A 254 -22.26 13.64 5.01
N TYR A 255 -21.11 12.96 5.12
CA TYR A 255 -19.96 13.13 4.22
C TYR A 255 -19.99 12.19 3.02
N LEU A 256 -21.03 11.36 2.86
CA LEU A 256 -21.15 10.47 1.72
C LEU A 256 -21.17 11.24 0.38
N PRO A 257 -21.89 12.37 0.21
CA PRO A 257 -21.89 13.11 -1.05
C PRO A 257 -20.48 13.59 -1.45
N ILE A 258 -19.72 14.16 -0.51
CA ILE A 258 -18.35 14.61 -0.79
C ILE A 258 -17.41 13.43 -1.05
N SER A 259 -17.63 12.27 -0.42
CA SER A 259 -16.85 11.06 -0.73
C SER A 259 -17.10 10.56 -2.15
N ILE A 260 -18.35 10.58 -2.63
CA ILE A 260 -18.69 10.16 -4.00
C ILE A 260 -18.05 11.12 -5.01
N LEU A 261 -18.20 12.43 -4.81
CA LEU A 261 -17.55 13.45 -5.65
C LEU A 261 -16.03 13.30 -5.65
N PHE A 262 -15.43 13.10 -4.47
CA PHE A 262 -14.00 12.85 -4.35
C PHE A 262 -13.58 11.55 -5.04
N GLY A 263 -14.40 10.51 -5.04
CA GLY A 263 -14.13 9.28 -5.78
C GLY A 263 -14.00 9.51 -7.30
N TYR A 264 -14.87 10.34 -7.88
CA TYR A 264 -14.74 10.76 -9.28
C TYR A 264 -13.48 11.62 -9.49
N PHE A 265 -13.23 12.59 -8.60
CA PHE A 265 -12.03 13.42 -8.63
C PHE A 265 -10.73 12.61 -8.54
N HIS A 266 -10.69 11.62 -7.66
CA HIS A 266 -9.56 10.72 -7.46
C HIS A 266 -9.29 9.85 -8.70
N GLY A 267 -10.30 9.62 -9.55
CA GLY A 267 -10.10 9.05 -10.88
C GLY A 267 -9.12 9.89 -11.71
N PHE A 268 -9.27 11.22 -11.72
CA PHE A 268 -8.33 12.11 -12.40
C PHE A 268 -6.94 12.09 -11.75
N ILE A 269 -6.84 12.03 -10.41
CA ILE A 269 -5.55 11.87 -9.72
C ILE A 269 -4.82 10.62 -10.21
N LYS A 270 -5.51 9.48 -10.31
CA LYS A 270 -4.91 8.24 -10.82
C LYS A 270 -4.38 8.40 -12.25
N TYR A 271 -5.10 9.07 -13.13
CA TYR A 271 -4.63 9.29 -14.50
C TYR A 271 -3.50 10.31 -14.58
N TYR A 272 -3.56 11.39 -13.79
CA TYR A 272 -2.44 12.32 -13.69
C TYR A 272 -1.17 11.62 -13.14
N ALA A 273 -1.33 10.69 -12.20
CA ALA A 273 -0.23 9.86 -11.69
C ALA A 273 0.42 9.03 -12.81
N LEU A 274 -0.36 8.43 -13.71
CA LEU A 274 0.14 7.66 -14.87
C LEU A 274 1.07 8.50 -15.78
N PHE A 275 0.80 9.79 -15.95
CA PHE A 275 1.65 10.68 -16.74
C PHE A 275 2.83 11.27 -15.96
N THR A 276 2.94 10.99 -14.66
CA THR A 276 3.98 11.52 -13.77
C THR A 276 4.70 10.42 -12.99
N LEU A 277 4.80 9.22 -13.56
CA LEU A 277 5.44 8.06 -12.89
C LEU A 277 6.95 8.22 -12.71
N ASN A 278 7.58 9.14 -13.44
CA ASN A 278 9.00 9.47 -13.31
C ASN A 278 9.31 10.19 -11.98
N GLU A 279 8.30 10.76 -11.32
CA GLU A 279 8.45 11.35 -9.98
C GLU A 279 8.53 10.22 -8.93
N THR A 280 9.75 9.94 -8.46
CA THR A 280 10.04 8.88 -7.48
C THR A 280 10.38 9.40 -6.08
N ALA A 281 10.56 10.71 -5.93
CA ALA A 281 10.86 11.43 -4.69
C ALA A 281 9.70 11.46 -3.68
N TRP A 282 10.04 11.57 -2.39
CA TRP A 282 9.13 11.67 -1.24
C TRP A 282 8.48 13.05 -1.12
N GLY A 283 8.01 13.67 -2.22
CA GLY A 283 7.53 15.07 -2.35
C GLY A 283 6.44 15.60 -1.39
N SER A 284 6.10 14.85 -0.32
CA SER A 284 5.45 15.30 0.91
C SER A 284 6.42 15.63 2.08
N ARG A 285 7.71 15.32 1.97
CA ARG A 285 8.77 15.58 2.97
C ARG A 285 9.94 16.28 2.26
N GLU A 286 10.21 17.53 2.59
CA GLU A 286 11.39 18.26 2.11
C GLU A 286 12.64 17.71 2.83
N GLY A 287 13.77 17.57 2.12
CA GLY A 287 15.05 17.14 2.72
C GLY A 287 15.34 15.63 2.76
N VAL A 288 14.43 14.76 2.32
CA VAL A 288 14.68 13.29 2.30
C VAL A 288 15.46 12.87 1.05
N ASP A 289 15.27 13.60 -0.05
CA ASP A 289 15.89 13.29 -1.35
C ASP A 289 17.08 14.23 -1.67
N ASP A 290 17.43 15.19 -0.80
CA ASP A 290 18.43 16.24 -1.05
C ASP A 290 19.89 15.80 -0.80
N ASP A 291 20.11 14.64 -0.15
CA ASP A 291 21.45 14.14 0.19
C ASP A 291 22.09 13.29 -0.93
N GLU A 292 21.36 12.95 -2.00
CA GLU A 292 21.79 11.94 -2.99
C GLU A 292 22.56 12.48 -4.23
N ASP A 293 22.75 13.79 -4.37
CA ASP A 293 23.60 14.36 -5.44
C ASP A 293 25.12 14.23 -5.13
N GLN A 294 25.48 13.63 -4.00
CA GLN A 294 26.85 13.14 -3.78
C GLN A 294 26.94 11.74 -4.35
N GLU A 295 27.85 11.51 -5.31
CA GLU A 295 28.24 10.17 -5.75
C GLU A 295 28.64 9.32 -4.54
N GLU A 296 27.68 8.63 -3.92
CA GLU A 296 27.97 7.64 -2.89
C GLU A 296 28.67 6.46 -3.58
N GLU A 297 29.90 6.18 -3.15
CA GLU A 297 30.63 5.01 -3.63
C GLU A 297 29.77 3.74 -3.45
N PRO A 298 29.79 2.81 -4.41
CA PRO A 298 28.99 1.59 -4.35
C PRO A 298 29.23 0.88 -3.02
N PHE A 299 28.14 0.66 -2.27
CA PHE A 299 28.16 0.04 -0.95
C PHE A 299 28.82 -1.36 -1.03
N ALA A 300 30.13 -1.41 -0.76
CA ALA A 300 30.90 -2.64 -0.76
C ALA A 300 30.62 -3.39 0.55
N TYR A 301 29.95 -4.53 0.45
CA TYR A 301 29.62 -5.44 1.58
C TYR A 301 30.83 -5.82 2.46
N ASN A 302 32.06 -5.59 1.97
CA ASN A 302 33.30 -5.97 2.63
C ASN A 302 33.85 -4.90 3.60
N ARG A 303 33.22 -3.73 3.75
CA ARG A 303 33.62 -2.72 4.74
C ARG A 303 32.42 -2.17 5.49
N ILE A 304 32.24 -2.65 6.72
CA ILE A 304 31.36 -2.03 7.71
C ILE A 304 32.30 -1.40 8.74
N ASP A 305 32.29 -0.07 8.86
CA ASP A 305 32.92 0.72 9.93
C ASP A 305 34.10 0.05 10.67
N GLY A 306 35.25 -0.04 10.00
CA GLY A 306 36.53 -0.48 10.59
C GLY A 306 36.68 -1.99 10.83
N PHE A 307 35.82 -2.82 10.24
CA PHE A 307 35.86 -4.28 10.35
C PHE A 307 35.99 -4.94 8.97
N ASP A 308 37.14 -5.59 8.72
CA ASP A 308 37.36 -6.43 7.54
C ASP A 308 36.82 -7.84 7.82
N VAL A 309 35.66 -8.15 7.23
CA VAL A 309 34.91 -9.39 7.44
C VAL A 309 35.60 -10.61 6.81
N GLU A 310 36.52 -10.42 5.84
CA GLU A 310 37.26 -11.54 5.24
C GLU A 310 38.42 -12.02 6.12
N ASN A 311 39.03 -11.12 6.90
CA ASN A 311 40.23 -11.43 7.69
C ASN A 311 40.00 -11.45 9.20
N GLY A 312 38.81 -11.08 9.68
CA GLY A 312 38.43 -11.16 11.10
C GLY A 312 39.22 -10.24 12.03
N ASN A 313 39.86 -9.19 11.49
CA ASN A 313 40.69 -8.26 12.24
C ASN A 313 40.03 -6.86 12.31
N LEU A 314 40.16 -6.22 13.48
CA LEU A 314 39.84 -4.81 13.70
C LEU A 314 40.92 -3.92 13.09
N ASP A 315 40.50 -2.81 12.46
CA ASP A 315 41.40 -1.74 12.02
C ASP A 315 42.35 -1.30 13.15
N GLU A 316 43.62 -1.02 12.82
CA GLU A 316 44.68 -0.64 13.78
C GLU A 316 44.29 0.54 14.69
N LYS A 317 43.38 1.42 14.24
CA LYS A 317 42.86 2.54 15.04
C LYS A 317 41.99 2.13 16.22
N PHE A 318 41.46 0.90 16.24
CA PHE A 318 40.57 0.39 17.28
C PHE A 318 41.21 -0.73 18.12
N GLN A 319 42.50 -1.02 17.89
CA GLN A 319 43.24 -1.94 18.75
C GLN A 319 43.54 -1.26 20.11
N PRO A 320 43.25 -1.92 21.26
CA PRO A 320 43.54 -1.35 22.56
C PRO A 320 45.06 -1.18 22.74
N SER A 321 45.50 0.01 23.14
CA SER A 321 46.90 0.27 23.46
C SER A 321 47.32 -0.60 24.64
N VAL A 322 48.27 -1.50 24.39
CA VAL A 322 48.88 -2.38 25.40
C VAL A 322 49.61 -1.51 26.42
N LEU A 323 49.26 -1.67 27.70
CA LEU A 323 50.01 -1.16 28.85
C LEU A 323 51.20 -2.07 29.17
#